data_AF-A0A2U9I6G2-F1
#
_entry.id   AF-A0A2U9I6G2-F1
#
_cell.length_a   1.000
_cell.length_b   1.000
_cell.length_c   1.000
_cell.angle_alpha   90.00
_cell.angle_beta   90.00
_cell.angle_gamma   90.00
#
_symmetry.space_group_name_H-M   'P 1'
#
loop_
_entity.id
_entity.type
_entity.pdbx_description
1 polymer ?
#
loop_
_entity_poly.entity_id
_entity_poly.type
_entity_poly.pdbx_seq_one_letter_code
_entity_poly.pdbx_strand_id
1 'polypeptide(L)'
;MHANDLLEEKYLYQAGRRVEYFLESGDKGPKAGEIRLVRQAAAPVSRVPRSSAAAPQADHDEEADCDILTALDFQNEVTEALIEADGTLTAAQLQHVRQRLLRLAQAHGWVDSV
;
A
#
# COMPACT_ATOMS: atom_id res chain seq x y z
N MET A 1 25.30 -11.18 -5.45
CA MET A 1 25.19 -9.73 -5.25
C MET A 1 26.03 -9.33 -4.05
N HIS A 2 26.63 -8.15 -4.09
CA HIS A 2 27.35 -7.54 -2.98
C HIS A 2 26.67 -6.22 -2.58
N ALA A 3 26.82 -5.79 -1.33
CA ALA A 3 26.23 -4.54 -0.85
C ALA A 3 26.76 -3.27 -1.55
N ASN A 4 27.84 -3.40 -2.32
CA ASN A 4 28.43 -2.31 -3.11
C ASN A 4 27.81 -2.22 -4.51
N ASP A 5 27.04 -3.23 -4.91
CA ASP A 5 26.34 -3.23 -6.20
C ASP A 5 25.01 -2.46 -6.12
N LEU A 6 24.61 -2.00 -4.92
CA LEU A 6 23.40 -1.20 -4.69
C LEU A 6 23.66 0.25 -5.09
N LEU A 7 22.87 0.78 -6.03
CA LEU A 7 23.06 2.13 -6.57
C LEU A 7 22.36 3.23 -5.77
N GLU A 8 21.38 2.88 -4.94
CA GLU A 8 20.67 3.80 -4.03
C GLU A 8 21.06 3.55 -2.57
N GLU A 9 20.51 4.35 -1.66
CA GLU A 9 20.76 4.22 -0.21
C GLU A 9 20.40 2.82 0.31
N LYS A 10 21.33 2.18 1.03
CA LYS A 10 21.21 0.76 1.42
C LYS A 10 19.97 0.46 2.26
N TYR A 11 19.54 1.41 3.09
CA TYR A 11 18.35 1.26 3.94
C TYR A 11 17.04 1.21 3.16
N LEU A 12 17.03 1.65 1.88
CA LEU A 12 15.87 1.56 1.00
C LEU A 12 15.65 0.13 0.49
N TYR A 13 16.68 -0.72 0.50
CA TYR A 13 16.59 -2.11 0.06
C TYR A 13 16.13 -2.99 1.22
N GLN A 14 14.81 -3.16 1.32
CA GLN A 14 14.17 -4.03 2.30
C GLN A 14 13.70 -5.33 1.64
N ALA A 15 13.53 -6.38 2.45
CA ALA A 15 13.00 -7.66 1.97
C ALA A 15 11.64 -7.47 1.29
N GLY A 16 11.44 -8.12 0.15
CA GLY A 16 10.21 -8.04 -0.65
C GLY A 16 10.17 -6.89 -1.67
N ARG A 17 11.14 -5.97 -1.69
CA ARG A 17 11.20 -4.94 -2.73
C ARG A 17 11.71 -5.52 -4.06
N ARG A 18 11.09 -5.07 -5.16
CA ARG A 18 11.49 -5.45 -6.52
C ARG A 18 12.68 -4.59 -6.97
N VAL A 19 13.64 -5.24 -7.61
CA VAL A 19 14.85 -4.61 -8.13
C VAL A 19 15.08 -5.01 -9.58
N GLU A 20 15.69 -4.11 -10.34
CA GLU A 20 16.33 -4.42 -11.61
C GLU A 20 17.84 -4.55 -11.38
N TYR A 21 18.50 -5.38 -12.19
CA TYR A 21 19.94 -5.64 -12.08
C TYR A 21 20.52 -6.10 -13.41
N PHE A 22 21.84 -5.98 -13.53
CA PHE A 22 22.60 -6.54 -14.63
C PHE A 22 23.24 -7.86 -14.22
N LEU A 23 23.18 -8.87 -15.09
CA LEU A 23 23.84 -10.14 -14.85
C LEU A 23 25.31 -10.05 -15.33
N GLU A 24 26.24 -10.20 -14.40
CA GLU A 24 27.68 -10.19 -14.66
C GLU A 24 28.30 -11.56 -14.37
N SER A 25 29.34 -11.95 -15.11
CA SER A 25 30.14 -13.13 -14.78
C SER A 25 31.30 -12.75 -13.89
N GLY A 26 31.24 -13.14 -12.61
CA GLY A 26 32.37 -13.00 -11.68
C GLY A 26 33.20 -14.28 -11.56
N ASP A 27 34.29 -14.22 -10.79
CA ASP A 27 35.20 -15.35 -10.58
C ASP A 27 34.55 -16.59 -9.96
N LYS A 28 33.42 -16.41 -9.28
CA LYS A 28 32.64 -17.48 -8.65
C LYS A 28 31.33 -17.79 -9.39
N GLY A 29 31.21 -17.35 -10.64
CA GLY A 29 30.04 -17.52 -11.48
C GLY A 29 29.16 -16.27 -11.59
N PRO A 30 27.92 -16.41 -12.09
CA PRO A 30 27.05 -15.28 -12.36
C PRO A 30 26.67 -14.53 -11.07
N LYS A 31 26.80 -13.21 -11.10
CA LYS A 31 26.43 -12.29 -10.03
C LYS A 31 25.54 -11.18 -10.58
N ALA A 32 24.62 -10.69 -9.76
CA ALA A 32 23.90 -9.45 -10.04
C ALA A 32 24.78 -8.24 -9.69
N GLY A 33 24.99 -7.35 -10.65
CA GLY A 33 25.61 -6.03 -10.51
C GLY A 33 24.60 -4.91 -10.78
N GLU A 34 24.98 -3.67 -10.47
CA GLU A 34 24.21 -2.44 -10.75
C GLU A 34 22.71 -2.56 -10.40
N ILE A 35 22.43 -2.78 -9.12
CA ILE A 35 21.09 -3.08 -8.62
C ILE A 35 20.34 -1.78 -8.31
N ARG A 36 19.16 -1.60 -8.88
CA ARG A 36 18.27 -0.43 -8.67
C ARG A 36 16.89 -0.84 -8.19
N LEU A 37 16.24 0.00 -7.39
CA LEU A 37 14.85 -0.23 -7.00
C LEU A 37 13.92 0.06 -8.17
N VAL A 38 12.99 -0.86 -8.43
CA VAL A 38 11.92 -0.60 -9.39
C VAL A 38 10.95 0.38 -8.73
N ARG A 39 10.95 1.62 -9.21
CA ARG A 39 9.92 2.60 -8.85
C ARG A 39 8.58 2.11 -9.38
N GLN A 40 7.78 1.54 -8.49
CA GLN A 40 6.39 1.25 -8.79
C GLN A 40 5.67 2.60 -8.85
N ALA A 41 5.39 3.09 -10.06
CA ALA A 41 4.49 4.21 -10.22
C ALA A 41 3.16 3.83 -9.54
N ALA A 42 2.71 4.64 -8.59
CA ALA A 42 1.35 4.53 -8.10
C ALA A 42 0.43 4.58 -9.33
N ALA A 43 -0.36 3.54 -9.54
CA ALA A 43 -1.34 3.55 -10.62
C ALA A 43 -2.20 4.81 -10.47
N PRO A 44 -2.47 5.57 -11.54
CA PRO A 44 -3.30 6.74 -11.43
C PRO A 44 -4.70 6.28 -10.99
N VAL A 45 -5.07 6.60 -9.75
CA VAL A 45 -6.44 6.48 -9.29
C VAL A 45 -7.28 7.37 -10.18
N SER A 46 -8.09 6.74 -11.05
CA SER A 46 -8.98 7.46 -11.95
C SER A 46 -10.09 8.09 -11.09
N ARG A 47 -9.89 9.35 -10.71
CA ARG A 47 -10.87 10.15 -9.99
C ARG A 47 -12.00 10.48 -10.98
N VAL A 48 -13.07 9.71 -10.96
CA VAL A 48 -14.28 10.03 -11.72
C VAL A 48 -14.95 11.23 -11.05
N PRO A 49 -15.15 12.37 -11.74
CA PRO A 49 -15.90 13.48 -11.17
C PRO A 49 -17.39 13.14 -11.19
N ARG A 50 -18.01 12.99 -10.01
CA ARG A 50 -19.47 12.91 -9.89
C ARG A 50 -20.04 14.31 -10.20
N SER A 51 -20.92 14.37 -11.21
CA SER A 51 -21.66 15.59 -11.57
C SER A 51 -22.68 15.92 -10.49
N SER A 52 -22.52 17.06 -9.81
CA SER A 52 -23.47 17.58 -8.83
C SER A 52 -24.48 18.51 -9.52
N ALA A 53 -25.70 18.01 -9.72
CA ALA A 53 -26.85 18.80 -10.14
C ALA A 53 -27.81 19.02 -8.95
N ALA A 54 -27.93 20.29 -8.54
CA ALA A 54 -29.04 21.03 -7.91
C ALA A 54 -29.92 20.43 -6.77
N ALA A 55 -30.10 21.25 -5.71
CA ALA A 55 -30.82 21.06 -4.42
C ALA A 55 -32.35 21.36 -4.48
N PRO A 56 -33.15 21.52 -3.37
CA PRO A 56 -33.01 21.14 -1.93
C PRO A 56 -34.29 20.52 -1.23
N GLN A 57 -34.13 20.09 0.05
CA GLN A 57 -35.07 19.99 1.21
C GLN A 57 -35.89 18.70 1.56
N ALA A 58 -35.60 18.20 2.79
CA ALA A 58 -36.41 17.56 3.87
C ALA A 58 -37.31 16.35 3.53
N ASP A 59 -37.29 15.19 4.21
CA ASP A 59 -37.36 14.89 5.65
C ASP A 59 -36.93 13.41 5.89
N HIS A 60 -36.63 13.05 7.14
CA HIS A 60 -36.07 11.78 7.67
C HIS A 60 -36.09 10.48 6.82
N ASP A 61 -34.90 9.95 6.54
CA ASP A 61 -34.49 8.60 6.99
C ASP A 61 -32.95 8.60 7.12
N GLU A 62 -32.47 8.46 8.35
CA GLU A 62 -31.03 8.34 8.69
C GLU A 62 -30.52 6.94 8.32
N GLU A 63 -30.67 6.51 7.07
CA GLU A 63 -29.68 5.60 6.49
C GLU A 63 -28.47 6.49 6.21
N ALA A 64 -27.69 6.74 7.27
CA ALA A 64 -26.32 7.20 7.13
C ALA A 64 -25.72 6.34 6.03
N ASP A 65 -25.48 6.95 4.87
CA ASP A 65 -24.85 6.34 3.71
C ASP A 65 -23.64 5.61 4.27
N CYS A 66 -23.77 4.29 4.46
CA CYS A 66 -22.69 3.50 5.00
C CYS A 66 -21.67 3.57 3.88
N ASP A 67 -20.69 4.46 4.02
CA ASP A 67 -19.52 4.54 3.17
C ASP A 67 -18.78 3.21 3.34
N ILE A 68 -19.30 2.16 2.68
CA ILE A 68 -18.70 0.84 2.66
C ILE A 68 -17.41 1.03 1.88
N LEU A 69 -16.31 1.03 2.62
CA LEU A 69 -14.99 1.19 2.03
C LEU A 69 -14.67 -0.04 1.18
N THR A 70 -13.96 0.15 0.08
CA THR A 70 -13.34 -0.99 -0.57
C THR A 70 -12.27 -1.56 0.37
N ALA A 71 -11.99 -2.86 0.26
CA ALA A 71 -10.91 -3.48 1.03
C ALA A 71 -9.55 -2.78 0.82
N LEU A 72 -9.35 -2.12 -0.32
CA LEU A 72 -8.13 -1.37 -0.63
C LEU A 72 -8.11 -0.02 0.10
N ASP A 73 -9.21 0.73 0.08
CA ASP A 73 -9.31 2.03 0.75
C ASP A 73 -9.13 1.89 2.26
N PHE A 74 -9.82 0.91 2.87
CA PHE A 74 -9.65 0.59 4.28
C PHE A 74 -8.20 0.26 4.63
N GLN A 75 -7.51 -0.51 3.79
CA GLN A 75 -6.10 -0.85 4.02
C GLN A 75 -5.16 0.35 3.93
N ASN A 76 -5.45 1.29 3.03
CA ASN A 76 -4.66 2.52 2.87
C ASN A 76 -4.86 3.43 4.09
N GLU A 77 -6.11 3.70 4.48
CA GLU A 77 -6.43 4.53 5.65
C GLU A 77 -5.81 3.97 6.93
N VAL A 78 -5.95 2.65 7.16
CA VAL A 78 -5.30 1.98 8.31
C VAL A 78 -3.78 2.11 8.27
N THR A 79 -3.17 2.04 7.08
CA THR A 79 -1.71 2.17 6.93
C THR A 79 -1.25 3.58 7.33
N GLU A 80 -1.91 4.61 6.83
CA GLU A 80 -1.58 6.01 7.16
C GLU A 80 -1.79 6.29 8.66
N ALA A 81 -2.92 5.84 9.23
CA ALA A 81 -3.21 6.02 10.65
C ALA A 81 -2.17 5.34 11.55
N LEU A 82 -1.68 4.16 11.18
CA LEU A 82 -0.64 3.46 11.94
C LEU A 82 0.73 4.17 11.86
N ILE A 83 1.09 4.69 10.69
CA ILE A 83 2.34 5.44 10.50
C ILE A 83 2.31 6.75 11.29
N GLU A 84 1.18 7.45 11.31
CA GLU A 84 0.99 8.67 12.09
C GLU A 84 1.01 8.39 13.60
N ALA A 85 0.42 7.28 14.03
CA ALA A 85 0.36 6.91 15.45
C ALA A 85 1.73 6.53 16.01
N ASP A 86 2.53 5.77 15.27
CA ASP A 86 3.84 5.29 15.74
C ASP A 86 4.80 4.98 14.59
N GLY A 87 5.75 5.89 14.34
CA GLY A 87 6.80 5.72 13.34
C GLY A 87 7.85 4.65 13.67
N THR A 88 7.82 4.04 14.86
CA THR A 88 8.70 2.91 15.22
C THR A 88 8.18 1.56 14.76
N LEU A 89 6.92 1.51 14.30
CA LEU A 89 6.32 0.30 13.76
C LEU A 89 7.13 -0.22 12.57
N THR A 90 7.57 -1.46 12.67
CA THR A 90 8.26 -2.13 11.57
C THR A 90 7.26 -2.50 10.46
N ALA A 91 7.75 -2.62 9.23
CA ALA A 91 6.93 -3.05 8.09
C ALA A 91 6.21 -4.40 8.35
N ALA A 92 6.88 -5.32 9.04
CA ALA A 92 6.30 -6.63 9.39
C ALA A 92 5.14 -6.50 10.38
N GLN A 93 5.27 -5.64 11.39
CA GLN A 93 4.20 -5.37 12.35
C GLN A 93 3.02 -4.67 11.67
N LEU A 94 3.29 -3.67 10.82
CA LEU A 94 2.25 -2.96 10.08
C LEU A 94 1.45 -3.91 9.20
N GLN A 95 2.13 -4.78 8.44
CA GLN A 95 1.45 -5.78 7.62
C GLN A 95 0.59 -6.73 8.46
N HIS A 96 1.11 -7.21 9.60
CA HIS A 96 0.40 -8.11 10.49
C HIS A 96 -0.87 -7.47 11.07
N VAL A 97 -0.76 -6.25 11.59
CA VAL A 97 -1.87 -5.49 12.17
C VAL A 97 -2.91 -5.18 11.09
N ARG A 98 -2.49 -4.68 9.93
CA ARG A 98 -3.39 -4.37 8.80
C ARG A 98 -4.20 -5.60 8.35
N GLN A 99 -3.55 -6.76 8.26
CA GLN A 99 -4.21 -7.99 7.83
C GLN A 99 -5.16 -8.56 8.91
N ARG A 100 -4.92 -8.26 10.19
CA ARG A 100 -5.86 -8.57 11.27
C ARG A 100 -7.07 -7.65 11.23
N LEU A 101 -6.87 -6.35 11.02
CA LEU A 101 -7.93 -5.35 10.94
C LEU A 101 -8.83 -5.56 9.72
N LEU A 102 -8.27 -5.89 8.56
CA LEU A 102 -9.08 -6.18 7.36
C LEU A 102 -10.04 -7.36 7.60
N ARG A 103 -9.57 -8.44 8.23
CA ARG A 103 -10.43 -9.58 8.57
C ARG A 103 -11.54 -9.21 9.55
N LEU A 104 -11.25 -8.31 10.49
CA LEU A 104 -12.26 -7.79 11.42
C LEU A 104 -13.30 -6.96 10.66
N ALA A 105 -12.85 -6.04 9.80
CA ALA A 105 -13.72 -5.20 8.99
C ALA A 105 -14.64 -6.04 8.08
N GLN A 106 -14.12 -7.09 7.46
CA GLN A 106 -14.92 -8.04 6.67
C GLN A 106 -15.96 -8.75 7.53
N ALA A 107 -15.58 -9.23 8.72
CA ALA A 107 -16.51 -9.91 9.63
C ALA A 107 -17.64 -9.00 10.13
N HIS A 108 -17.41 -7.69 10.16
CA HIS A 108 -18.40 -6.68 10.57
C HIS A 108 -19.12 -6.01 9.39
N GLY A 109 -18.80 -6.38 8.14
CA GLY A 109 -19.41 -5.77 6.94
C GLY A 109 -19.01 -4.31 6.70
N TRP A 110 -17.89 -3.85 7.26
CA TRP A 110 -17.38 -2.48 7.05
C TRP A 110 -16.71 -2.29 5.70
N VAL A 111 -16.27 -3.38 5.09
CA VAL A 111 -15.60 -3.37 3.78
C VAL A 111 -16.32 -4.28 2.80
N ASP A 112 -16.35 -3.84 1.55
CA ASP A 112 -16.94 -4.62 0.49
C ASP A 112 -16.10 -5.88 0.20
N SER A 113 -16.80 -6.99 -0.01
CA SER A 113 -16.23 -8.31 -0.26
C SER A 113 -16.48 -8.70 -1.73
N VAL A 114 -15.97 -7.89 -2.66
CA VAL A 114 -16.02 -8.19 -4.10
C VAL A 114 -14.79 -8.99 -4.53
#